data_AF-A0A8H6LG93-F1
#
_entry.id   AF-A0A8H6LG93-F1
#
_cell.length_a   1.000
_cell.length_b   1.000
_cell.length_c   1.000
_cell.angle_alpha   90.00
_cell.angle_beta   90.00
_cell.angle_gamma   90.00
#
_symmetry.space_group_name_H-M   'P 1'
#
loop_
_entity.id
_entity.type
_entity.pdbx_description
1 polymer ?
#
loop_
_entity_poly.entity_id
_entity_poly.type
_entity_poly.pdbx_seq_one_letter_code
_entity_poly.pdbx_strand_id
1 'polypeptide(L)'
;MAAKETTIAVCEKAMFFEYMSKKANLSSLVEFIIVVGVDGGTITVIQQLGIQAEIFTGADSSQLLLPSSLFVPSSRIGIMSSVSLHDITVPVYIRQLTCLQKVLEKAQQWCIENEKPESFLSEASLAPDMKPLPFQVHLCNTMARSGTFGPGWSFHNPADQPDYATDFPGMISSIQGTIDYLSTIKPGDEGDKAEGLSYSYWPSGKEGEGDPIKFASASKVLMQYVYPNFFFHMTTAYDICRHKGVPLTKFDFLLSAGMFA
;
A
#
# COMPACT_ATOMS: atom_id res chain seq x y z
N MET A 1 -17.79 7.22 44.74
CA MET A 1 -17.73 5.93 44.03
C MET A 1 -16.33 5.78 43.47
N ALA A 2 -15.56 4.80 43.93
CA ALA A 2 -14.24 4.52 43.38
C ALA A 2 -14.39 4.00 41.94
N ALA A 3 -13.56 4.49 41.03
CA ALA A 3 -13.47 3.94 39.69
C ALA A 3 -13.01 2.48 39.80
N LYS A 4 -13.78 1.54 39.24
CA LYS A 4 -13.34 0.15 39.12
C LYS A 4 -12.15 0.13 38.15
N GLU A 5 -11.01 -0.37 38.60
CA GLU A 5 -9.86 -0.60 37.75
C GLU A 5 -10.19 -1.73 36.76
N THR A 6 -10.46 -1.37 35.50
CA THR A 6 -10.56 -2.34 34.41
C THR A 6 -9.16 -2.89 34.14
N THR A 7 -8.91 -4.14 34.52
CA THR A 7 -7.66 -4.84 34.19
C THR A 7 -7.81 -5.47 32.81
N ILE A 8 -6.94 -5.09 31.86
CA ILE A 8 -6.90 -5.65 30.52
C ILE A 8 -5.74 -6.65 30.46
N ALA A 9 -6.02 -7.92 30.14
CA ALA A 9 -4.99 -8.92 29.86
C ALA A 9 -4.87 -9.16 28.35
N VAL A 10 -3.63 -9.11 27.83
CA VAL A 10 -3.26 -9.47 26.46
C VAL A 10 -2.31 -10.66 26.54
N CYS A 11 -2.69 -11.78 25.92
CA CYS A 11 -1.91 -13.02 25.92
C CYS A 11 -1.27 -13.28 24.56
N GLU A 12 -0.02 -13.76 24.53
CA GLU A 12 0.58 -14.32 23.31
C GLU A 12 -0.20 -15.55 22.82
N LYS A 13 -0.40 -15.63 21.51
CA LYS A 13 -1.20 -16.67 20.81
C LYS A 13 -0.90 -18.09 21.28
N ALA A 14 0.38 -18.43 21.44
CA ALA A 14 0.80 -19.79 21.79
C ALA A 14 0.34 -20.22 23.19
N MET A 15 0.42 -19.33 24.18
CA MET A 15 0.09 -19.63 25.57
C MET A 15 -1.42 -19.77 25.78
N PHE A 16 -2.23 -18.94 25.13
CA PHE A 16 -3.69 -19.05 25.20
C PHE A 16 -4.20 -20.30 24.49
N PHE A 17 -3.63 -20.62 23.33
CA PHE A 17 -4.01 -21.80 22.55
C PHE A 17 -3.72 -23.09 23.32
N GLU A 18 -2.59 -23.17 24.03
CA GLU A 18 -2.27 -24.33 24.88
C GLU A 18 -3.25 -24.47 26.07
N TYR A 19 -3.69 -23.35 26.66
CA TYR A 19 -4.66 -23.35 27.76
C TYR A 19 -6.08 -23.71 27.28
N MET A 20 -6.55 -23.11 26.18
CA MET A 20 -7.91 -23.34 25.66
C MET A 20 -8.07 -24.65 24.91
N SER A 21 -7.03 -25.15 24.23
CA SER A 21 -7.06 -26.50 23.64
C SER A 21 -7.25 -27.59 24.70
N LYS A 22 -6.71 -27.39 25.91
CA LYS A 22 -6.89 -28.29 27.05
C LYS A 22 -8.26 -28.18 27.74
N LYS A 23 -8.92 -27.01 27.71
CA LYS A 23 -10.16 -26.75 28.47
C LYS A 23 -11.45 -26.68 27.64
N ALA A 24 -11.40 -26.25 26.38
CA ALA A 24 -12.58 -25.84 25.61
C ALA A 24 -12.75 -26.58 24.27
N ASN A 25 -11.85 -27.49 23.90
CA ASN A 25 -11.95 -28.32 22.69
C ASN A 25 -12.17 -27.52 21.39
N LEU A 26 -11.54 -26.33 21.29
CA LEU A 26 -11.61 -25.46 20.11
C LEU A 26 -10.50 -25.85 19.12
N SER A 27 -10.84 -26.62 18.10
CA SER A 27 -9.88 -27.18 17.13
C SER A 27 -9.53 -26.27 15.94
N SER A 28 -10.07 -25.05 15.87
CA SER A 28 -9.82 -24.13 14.77
C SER A 28 -9.82 -22.67 15.26
N LEU A 29 -8.64 -22.12 15.55
CA LEU A 29 -8.51 -20.71 15.92
C LEU A 29 -7.52 -20.02 14.95
N VAL A 30 -8.07 -19.28 14.01
CA VAL A 30 -7.36 -18.35 13.12
C VAL A 30 -7.32 -16.99 13.82
N GLU A 31 -6.11 -16.44 13.98
CA GLU A 31 -5.73 -15.10 14.44
C GLU A 31 -6.66 -14.41 15.47
N PHE A 32 -6.23 -14.39 16.74
CA PHE A 32 -6.90 -13.62 17.80
C PHE A 32 -5.90 -12.66 18.46
N ILE A 33 -6.31 -11.40 18.65
CA ILE A 33 -5.83 -10.55 19.76
C ILE A 33 -6.94 -10.61 20.80
N ILE A 34 -6.70 -11.29 21.92
CA ILE A 34 -7.69 -11.46 22.97
C ILE A 34 -7.48 -10.38 24.02
N VAL A 35 -8.47 -9.49 24.13
CA VAL A 35 -8.54 -8.47 25.19
C VAL A 35 -9.52 -9.00 26.24
N VAL A 36 -9.03 -9.53 27.36
CA VAL A 36 -9.88 -9.91 28.49
C VAL A 36 -10.09 -8.70 29.39
N GLY A 37 -11.30 -8.12 29.36
CA GLY A 37 -11.75 -7.21 30.39
C GLY A 37 -12.46 -8.00 31.48
N VAL A 38 -12.02 -7.87 32.74
CA VAL A 38 -12.70 -8.48 33.89
C VAL A 38 -13.46 -7.38 34.61
N ASP A 39 -14.75 -7.26 34.33
CA ASP A 39 -15.63 -6.38 35.11
C ASP A 39 -16.78 -7.23 35.70
N GLY A 40 -16.85 -7.28 37.03
CA GLY A 40 -17.94 -7.97 37.74
C GLY A 40 -18.10 -9.47 37.45
N GLY A 41 -17.05 -10.16 36.97
CA GLY A 41 -17.08 -11.61 36.74
C GLY A 41 -17.39 -12.04 35.29
N THR A 42 -17.48 -11.10 34.35
CA THR A 42 -17.64 -11.41 32.92
C THR A 42 -16.29 -11.35 32.22
N ILE A 43 -15.95 -12.39 31.47
CA ILE A 43 -14.81 -12.40 30.54
C ILE A 43 -15.34 -11.96 29.17
N THR A 44 -14.88 -10.82 28.69
CA THR A 44 -15.09 -10.42 27.30
C THR A 44 -13.93 -10.94 26.46
N VAL A 45 -14.22 -11.74 25.43
CA VAL A 45 -13.24 -12.10 24.39
C VAL A 45 -13.56 -11.27 23.16
N ILE A 46 -12.63 -10.40 22.78
CA ILE A 46 -12.72 -9.67 21.51
C ILE A 46 -11.95 -10.49 20.47
N GLN A 47 -12.63 -10.92 19.41
CA GLN A 47 -11.99 -11.50 18.23
C GLN A 47 -11.85 -10.39 17.19
N GLN A 48 -10.64 -10.17 16.66
CA GLN A 48 -10.47 -9.25 15.54
C GLN A 48 -10.76 -9.99 14.22
N LEU A 49 -12.04 -9.97 13.87
CA LEU A 49 -12.71 -10.36 12.63
C LEU A 49 -12.15 -9.98 11.26
N GLY A 50 -11.17 -9.08 11.17
CA GLY A 50 -11.24 -8.10 10.08
C GLY A 50 -12.50 -7.22 10.21
N ILE A 51 -12.31 -5.92 10.42
CA ILE A 51 -13.32 -4.84 10.50
C ILE A 51 -14.46 -5.00 11.55
N GLN A 52 -14.75 -6.17 12.11
CA GLN A 52 -15.74 -6.35 13.19
C GLN A 52 -15.15 -7.03 14.43
N ALA A 53 -15.51 -6.49 15.59
CA ALA A 53 -15.26 -7.06 16.90
C ALA A 53 -16.54 -7.75 17.40
N GLU A 54 -16.54 -9.07 17.54
CA GLU A 54 -17.63 -9.80 18.20
C GLU A 54 -17.33 -9.94 19.70
N ILE A 55 -18.35 -9.72 20.53
CA ILE A 55 -18.28 -9.83 21.99
C ILE A 55 -18.84 -11.21 22.38
N PHE A 56 -17.97 -12.09 22.86
CA PHE A 56 -18.42 -13.33 23.51
C PHE A 56 -18.54 -13.10 25.02
N THR A 57 -19.74 -13.25 25.58
CA THR A 57 -19.99 -13.29 27.03
C THR A 57 -20.41 -14.70 27.42
N GLY A 58 -19.68 -15.37 28.33
CA GLY A 58 -20.10 -16.72 28.72
C GLY A 58 -19.15 -17.61 29.53
N ALA A 59 -18.30 -17.07 30.41
CA ALA A 59 -17.56 -17.93 31.34
C ALA A 59 -17.55 -17.34 32.75
N ASP A 60 -17.88 -18.18 33.72
CA ASP A 60 -17.80 -17.88 35.16
C ASP A 60 -16.33 -17.64 35.54
N SER A 61 -16.04 -16.40 35.93
CA SER A 61 -14.71 -15.92 36.34
C SER A 61 -14.05 -16.73 37.47
N SER A 62 -14.82 -17.49 38.26
CA SER A 62 -14.31 -18.32 39.36
C SER A 62 -13.44 -19.50 38.89
N GLN A 63 -13.48 -19.86 37.61
CA GLN A 63 -12.74 -21.01 37.06
C GLN A 63 -11.54 -20.65 36.18
N LEU A 64 -11.24 -19.36 35.97
CA LEU A 64 -10.06 -18.89 35.22
C LEU A 64 -9.03 -18.27 36.17
N LEU A 65 -8.18 -19.13 36.75
CA LEU A 65 -6.92 -18.69 37.35
C LEU A 65 -5.90 -18.52 36.22
N LEU A 66 -5.89 -17.34 35.59
CA LEU A 66 -4.82 -16.99 34.64
C LEU A 66 -3.52 -16.70 35.42
N PRO A 67 -2.39 -17.33 35.07
CA PRO A 67 -1.09 -17.01 35.65
C PRO A 67 -0.77 -15.51 35.62
N SER A 68 -0.18 -14.96 36.67
CA SER A 68 0.23 -13.54 36.75
C SER A 68 1.13 -13.11 35.60
N SER A 69 1.84 -14.05 34.98
CA SER A 69 2.70 -13.83 33.81
C SER A 69 1.94 -13.54 32.51
N LEU A 70 0.62 -13.73 32.47
CA LEU A 70 -0.26 -13.36 31.35
C LEU A 70 -0.77 -11.92 31.43
N PHE A 71 -0.54 -11.25 32.56
CA PHE A 71 -0.93 -9.85 32.76
C PHE A 71 0.23 -8.96 32.34
N VAL A 72 0.10 -8.39 31.16
CA VAL A 72 1.02 -7.39 30.64
C VAL A 72 0.57 -6.03 31.17
N PRO A 73 1.43 -5.23 31.84
CA PRO A 73 1.05 -3.88 32.27
C PRO A 73 0.58 -3.06 31.06
N SER A 74 -0.39 -2.17 31.24
CA SER A 74 -0.99 -1.35 30.17
C SER A 74 0.04 -0.59 29.32
N SER A 75 1.20 -0.28 29.89
CA SER A 75 2.37 0.33 29.22
C SER A 75 3.10 -0.58 28.22
N ARG A 76 2.83 -1.88 28.21
CA ARG A 76 3.36 -2.88 27.28
C ARG A 76 2.29 -3.41 26.31
N ILE A 77 1.06 -2.88 26.33
CA ILE A 77 0.14 -3.02 25.20
C ILE A 77 0.72 -2.15 24.08
N GLY A 78 1.76 -2.66 23.42
CA GLY A 78 2.11 -2.17 22.10
C GLY A 78 0.88 -2.43 21.24
N ILE A 79 0.21 -1.37 20.80
CA ILE A 79 -0.66 -1.44 19.64
C ILE A 79 0.21 -2.13 18.59
N MET A 80 -0.07 -3.39 18.26
CA MET A 80 0.48 -3.98 17.04
C MET A 80 -0.03 -3.08 15.93
N SER A 81 0.80 -2.14 15.48
CA SER A 81 0.48 -1.29 14.35
C SER A 81 0.36 -2.23 13.15
N SER A 82 -0.86 -2.63 12.82
CA SER A 82 -1.13 -3.33 11.57
C SER A 82 -0.71 -2.39 10.45
N VAL A 83 0.21 -2.83 9.62
CA VAL A 83 0.63 -2.09 8.41
C VAL A 83 -0.61 -1.84 7.57
N SER A 84 -0.93 -0.58 7.33
CA SER A 84 -2.09 -0.20 6.52
C SER A 84 -1.77 -0.17 5.03
N LEU A 85 -2.78 -0.07 4.17
CA LEU A 85 -2.56 0.10 2.74
C LEU A 85 -1.88 1.44 2.48
N HIS A 86 -2.21 2.49 3.24
CA HIS A 86 -1.52 3.77 3.22
C HIS A 86 -0.02 3.59 3.48
N ASP A 87 0.36 2.88 4.55
CA ASP A 87 1.77 2.68 4.95
C ASP A 87 2.63 2.07 3.83
N ILE A 88 2.05 1.19 3.01
CA ILE A 88 2.77 0.55 1.90
C ILE A 88 2.60 1.28 0.57
N THR A 89 1.62 2.17 0.39
CA THR A 89 1.35 2.81 -0.91
C THR A 89 1.85 4.24 -0.97
N VAL A 90 1.16 5.17 -0.29
CA VAL A 90 1.36 6.62 -0.39
C VAL A 90 2.83 7.04 -0.19
N PRO A 91 3.53 6.68 0.90
CA PRO A 91 4.90 7.10 1.10
C PRO A 91 5.86 6.47 0.08
N VAL A 92 5.59 5.23 -0.37
CA VAL A 92 6.38 4.55 -1.39
C VAL A 92 6.27 5.27 -2.74
N TYR A 93 5.05 5.61 -3.16
CA TYR A 93 4.82 6.31 -4.42
C TYR A 93 5.37 7.72 -4.41
N ILE A 94 5.14 8.51 -3.35
CA ILE A 94 5.69 9.87 -3.24
C ILE A 94 7.20 9.83 -3.42
N ARG A 95 7.89 8.97 -2.66
CA ARG A 95 9.34 8.82 -2.73
C ARG A 95 9.83 8.47 -4.14
N GLN A 96 9.22 7.45 -4.75
CA GLN A 96 9.64 6.97 -6.06
C GLN A 96 9.34 7.98 -7.18
N LEU A 97 8.20 8.66 -7.12
CA LEU A 97 7.85 9.73 -8.03
C LEU A 97 8.80 10.93 -7.89
N THR A 98 9.20 11.32 -6.67
CA THR A 98 10.24 12.33 -6.45
C THR A 98 11.58 11.91 -7.07
N CYS A 99 11.95 10.63 -6.98
CA CYS A 99 13.15 10.14 -7.67
C CYS A 99 13.01 10.25 -9.20
N LEU A 100 11.86 9.85 -9.77
CA LEU A 100 11.59 9.95 -11.20
C LEU A 100 11.61 11.41 -11.68
N GLN A 101 11.04 12.34 -10.92
CA GLN A 101 11.06 13.77 -11.21
C GLN A 101 12.50 14.27 -11.39
N LYS A 102 13.40 13.94 -10.44
CA LYS A 102 14.81 14.32 -10.52
C LYS A 102 15.57 13.65 -11.66
N VAL A 103 15.19 12.43 -12.04
CA VAL A 103 15.71 11.77 -13.26
C VAL A 103 15.33 12.56 -14.50
N LEU A 104 14.08 13.03 -14.60
CA LEU A 104 13.61 13.82 -15.74
C LEU A 104 14.24 15.21 -15.77
N GLU A 105 14.39 15.88 -14.63
CA GLU A 105 15.10 17.17 -14.53
C GLU A 105 16.55 17.04 -15.02
N LYS A 106 17.25 16.00 -14.58
CA LYS A 106 18.62 15.70 -15.03
C LYS A 106 18.68 15.36 -16.53
N ALA A 107 17.69 14.65 -17.05
CA ALA A 107 17.58 14.33 -18.46
C ALA A 107 17.32 15.59 -19.32
N GLN A 108 16.44 16.48 -18.88
CA GLN A 108 16.18 17.77 -19.53
C GLN A 108 17.45 18.63 -19.55
N GLN A 109 18.13 18.75 -18.42
CA GLN A 109 19.37 19.50 -18.30
C GLN A 109 20.47 18.91 -19.21
N TRP A 110 20.57 17.59 -19.28
CA TRP A 110 21.52 16.92 -20.15
C TRP A 110 21.26 17.21 -21.64
N CYS A 111 19.99 17.27 -22.07
CA CYS A 111 19.64 17.67 -23.43
C CYS A 111 20.14 19.08 -23.75
N ILE A 112 19.96 20.02 -22.83
CA ILE A 112 20.42 21.41 -22.97
C ILE A 112 21.96 21.45 -23.11
N GLU A 113 22.67 20.79 -22.20
CA GLU A 113 24.14 20.79 -22.17
C GLU A 113 24.79 20.10 -23.38
N ASN A 114 24.07 19.19 -24.03
CA ASN A 114 24.56 18.42 -25.17
C ASN A 114 23.91 18.85 -26.50
N GLU A 115 23.24 20.01 -26.52
CA GLU A 115 22.58 20.59 -27.70
C GLU A 115 21.64 19.60 -28.39
N LYS A 116 20.91 18.80 -27.61
CA LYS A 116 19.89 17.87 -28.10
C LYS A 116 18.51 18.51 -27.97
N PRO A 117 17.65 18.39 -29.00
CA PRO A 117 16.24 18.76 -28.84
C PRO A 117 15.58 17.83 -27.82
N GLU A 118 14.56 18.31 -27.09
CA GLU A 118 13.84 17.47 -26.11
C GLU A 118 13.27 16.19 -26.74
N SER A 119 12.88 16.25 -28.02
CA SER A 119 12.40 15.10 -28.80
C SER A 119 13.40 13.94 -28.89
N PHE A 120 14.71 14.22 -28.73
CA PHE A 120 15.73 13.17 -28.67
C PHE A 120 15.47 12.15 -27.55
N LEU A 121 14.89 12.59 -26.43
CA LEU A 121 14.49 11.74 -25.31
C LEU A 121 12.99 11.49 -25.28
N SER A 122 12.14 12.49 -25.55
CA SER A 122 10.69 12.30 -25.42
C SER A 122 10.09 11.39 -26.50
N GLU A 123 10.72 11.23 -27.66
CA GLU A 123 10.31 10.26 -28.68
C GLU A 123 11.04 8.91 -28.54
N ALA A 124 11.96 8.78 -27.58
CA ALA A 124 12.75 7.58 -27.42
C ALA A 124 11.96 6.41 -26.81
N SER A 125 12.18 5.21 -27.35
CA SER A 125 11.73 3.93 -26.81
C SER A 125 12.90 2.92 -26.76
N LEU A 126 12.73 1.82 -26.01
CA LEU A 126 13.73 0.74 -25.93
C LEU A 126 13.57 -0.33 -27.01
N ALA A 127 12.39 -0.42 -27.62
CA ALA A 127 12.08 -1.32 -28.72
C ALA A 127 11.06 -0.67 -29.67
N PRO A 128 10.97 -1.11 -30.94
CA PRO A 128 10.09 -0.49 -31.93
C PRO A 128 8.59 -0.51 -31.57
N ASP A 129 8.16 -1.51 -30.80
CA ASP A 129 6.78 -1.69 -30.34
C ASP A 129 6.54 -1.18 -28.90
N MET A 130 7.58 -0.73 -28.22
CA MET A 130 7.46 -0.13 -26.89
C MET A 130 7.08 1.35 -26.98
N LYS A 131 6.23 1.77 -26.05
CA LYS A 131 5.80 3.17 -25.92
C LYS A 131 6.95 4.09 -25.46
N PRO A 132 6.95 5.37 -25.88
CA PRO A 132 8.05 6.29 -25.62
C PRO A 132 8.07 6.79 -24.17
N LEU A 133 9.14 7.49 -23.79
CA LEU A 133 9.36 8.03 -22.44
C LEU A 133 8.11 8.68 -21.79
N PRO A 134 7.34 9.56 -22.46
CA PRO A 134 6.22 10.23 -21.81
C PRO A 134 5.09 9.29 -21.43
N PHE A 135 4.86 8.23 -22.21
CA PHE A 135 3.90 7.19 -21.84
C PHE A 135 4.36 6.42 -20.59
N GLN A 136 5.65 6.16 -20.45
CA GLN A 136 6.20 5.48 -19.26
C GLN A 136 5.95 6.32 -18.01
N VAL A 137 6.15 7.64 -18.09
CA VAL A 137 5.88 8.58 -16.99
C VAL A 137 4.38 8.65 -16.66
N HIS A 138 3.53 8.75 -17.69
CA HIS A 138 2.07 8.72 -17.53
C HIS A 138 1.62 7.50 -16.73
N LEU A 139 2.07 6.31 -17.14
CA LEU A 139 1.74 5.06 -16.47
C LEU A 139 2.23 5.01 -15.02
N CYS A 140 3.38 5.60 -14.69
CA CYS A 140 3.82 5.73 -13.30
C CYS A 140 2.80 6.52 -12.46
N ASN A 141 2.35 7.66 -12.98
CA ASN A 141 1.36 8.50 -12.29
C ASN A 141 0.01 7.79 -12.15
N THR A 142 -0.47 7.15 -13.21
CA THR A 142 -1.75 6.41 -13.20
C THR A 142 -1.71 5.24 -12.21
N MET A 143 -0.62 4.47 -12.18
CA MET A 143 -0.46 3.38 -11.23
C MET A 143 -0.35 3.87 -9.79
N ALA A 144 0.41 4.93 -9.55
CA ALA A 144 0.53 5.51 -8.21
C ALA A 144 -0.82 5.98 -7.66
N ARG A 145 -1.63 6.66 -8.48
CA ARG A 145 -2.99 7.10 -8.10
C ARG A 145 -3.94 5.92 -7.90
N SER A 146 -3.90 4.94 -8.80
CA SER A 146 -4.76 3.75 -8.69
C SER A 146 -4.36 2.88 -7.51
N GLY A 147 -3.10 2.85 -7.12
CA GLY A 147 -2.60 2.03 -6.03
C GLY A 147 -3.10 2.44 -4.65
N THR A 148 -3.69 3.63 -4.48
CA THR A 148 -4.13 4.11 -3.17
C THR A 148 -5.58 3.78 -2.84
N PHE A 149 -6.36 3.27 -3.80
CA PHE A 149 -7.81 3.02 -3.61
C PHE A 149 -8.56 4.24 -3.05
N GLY A 150 -8.16 5.44 -3.46
CA GLY A 150 -8.76 6.70 -2.99
C GLY A 150 -10.19 6.93 -3.48
N PRO A 151 -10.80 8.08 -3.15
CA PRO A 151 -12.19 8.38 -3.50
C PRO A 151 -12.47 8.31 -5.00
N GLY A 152 -13.57 7.63 -5.35
CA GLY A 152 -13.96 7.43 -6.74
C GLY A 152 -13.07 6.44 -7.51
N TRP A 153 -12.30 5.62 -6.80
CA TRP A 153 -11.46 4.61 -7.44
C TRP A 153 -12.31 3.62 -8.25
N SER A 154 -11.85 3.37 -9.47
CA SER A 154 -12.32 2.31 -10.34
C SER A 154 -11.14 1.79 -11.14
N PHE A 155 -11.17 0.49 -11.42
CA PHE A 155 -10.14 -0.13 -12.23
C PHE A 155 -10.33 0.29 -13.69
N HIS A 156 -9.45 1.14 -14.20
CA HIS A 156 -9.39 1.49 -15.62
C HIS A 156 -8.15 0.90 -16.26
N ASN A 157 -8.25 0.53 -17.53
CA ASN A 157 -7.05 0.26 -18.32
C ASN A 157 -6.28 1.60 -18.45
N PRO A 158 -5.07 1.71 -17.90
CA PRO A 158 -4.31 2.95 -17.92
C PRO A 158 -3.96 3.44 -19.32
N ALA A 159 -3.92 2.52 -20.29
CA ALA A 159 -3.62 2.83 -21.69
C ALA A 159 -4.78 3.53 -22.42
N ASP A 160 -5.98 3.55 -21.82
CA ASP A 160 -7.18 4.14 -22.43
C ASP A 160 -7.31 5.65 -22.15
N GLN A 161 -6.35 6.26 -21.46
CA GLN A 161 -6.28 7.72 -21.26
C GLN A 161 -5.28 8.36 -22.24
N PRO A 162 -5.75 8.94 -23.36
CA PRO A 162 -4.88 9.36 -24.46
C PRO A 162 -4.13 10.68 -24.20
N ASP A 163 -4.60 11.49 -23.25
CA ASP A 163 -4.06 12.84 -23.02
C ASP A 163 -3.01 12.80 -21.90
N TYR A 164 -1.74 12.63 -22.28
CA TYR A 164 -0.60 12.79 -21.39
C TYR A 164 0.42 13.78 -21.95
N ALA A 165 1.15 14.45 -21.07
CA ALA A 165 2.19 15.40 -21.45
C ALA A 165 3.29 14.71 -22.27
N THR A 166 3.80 15.39 -23.29
CA THR A 166 4.81 14.86 -24.23
C THR A 166 6.16 15.59 -24.16
N ASP A 167 6.25 16.63 -23.33
CA ASP A 167 7.45 17.42 -23.09
C ASP A 167 7.94 17.29 -21.63
N PHE A 168 9.18 17.70 -21.36
CA PHE A 168 9.74 17.60 -20.00
C PHE A 168 8.98 18.43 -18.96
N PRO A 169 8.64 19.71 -19.21
CA PRO A 169 7.88 20.51 -18.24
C PRO A 169 6.54 19.88 -17.88
N GLY A 170 5.79 19.37 -18.87
CA GLY A 170 4.51 18.73 -18.63
C GLY A 170 4.64 17.40 -17.89
N MET A 171 5.64 16.57 -18.23
CA MET A 171 5.92 15.33 -17.50
C MET A 171 6.26 15.62 -16.02
N ILE A 172 7.17 16.55 -15.75
CA ILE A 172 7.57 16.95 -14.39
C ILE A 172 6.37 17.51 -13.61
N SER A 173 5.58 18.37 -14.23
CA SER A 173 4.36 18.93 -13.63
C SER A 173 3.32 17.84 -13.31
N SER A 174 3.13 16.86 -14.21
CA SER A 174 2.20 15.74 -13.98
C SER A 174 2.60 14.85 -12.80
N ILE A 175 3.91 14.64 -12.61
CA ILE A 175 4.46 13.95 -11.44
C ILE A 175 4.18 14.76 -10.18
N GLN A 176 4.48 16.07 -10.20
CA GLN A 176 4.22 16.94 -9.05
C GLN A 176 2.75 16.94 -8.65
N GLY A 177 1.83 17.10 -9.61
CA GLY A 177 0.39 17.05 -9.33
C GLY A 177 -0.08 15.69 -8.80
N THR A 178 0.66 14.61 -9.09
CA THR A 178 0.41 13.29 -8.50
C THR A 178 0.94 13.19 -7.07
N ILE A 179 2.14 13.71 -6.79
CA ILE A 179 2.68 13.81 -5.43
C ILE A 179 1.76 14.67 -4.54
N ASP A 180 1.26 15.79 -5.06
CA ASP A 180 0.36 16.69 -4.35
C ASP A 180 -0.95 15.96 -3.99
N TYR A 181 -1.54 15.24 -4.96
CA TYR A 181 -2.71 14.40 -4.72
C TYR A 181 -2.43 13.34 -3.64
N LEU A 182 -1.34 12.58 -3.76
CA LEU A 182 -0.99 11.52 -2.81
C LEU A 182 -0.81 12.08 -1.39
N SER A 183 -0.26 13.29 -1.27
CA SER A 183 -0.04 13.97 0.02
C SER A 183 -1.33 14.36 0.72
N THR A 184 -2.46 14.42 0.01
CA THR A 184 -3.78 14.64 0.61
C THR A 184 -4.32 13.41 1.34
N ILE A 185 -3.87 12.20 0.96
CA ILE A 185 -4.35 10.92 1.50
C ILE A 185 -3.71 10.65 2.85
N LYS A 186 -4.52 10.36 3.86
CA LYS A 186 -4.12 10.10 5.25
C LYS A 186 -4.33 8.63 5.64
N PRO A 187 -3.56 8.12 6.61
CA PRO A 187 -3.86 6.83 7.22
C PRO A 187 -5.31 6.80 7.75
N GLY A 188 -6.04 5.72 7.48
CA GLY A 188 -7.45 5.55 7.84
C GLY A 188 -8.47 6.09 6.83
N ASP A 189 -8.03 6.73 5.74
CA ASP A 189 -8.90 7.12 4.63
C ASP A 189 -9.47 5.90 3.88
N GLU A 190 -10.29 6.14 2.86
CA GLU A 190 -10.99 5.10 2.09
C GLU A 190 -10.08 3.99 1.57
N GLY A 191 -8.84 4.32 1.22
CA GLY A 191 -7.84 3.34 0.79
C GLY A 191 -7.57 2.25 1.82
N ASP A 192 -7.51 2.59 3.11
CA ASP A 192 -7.30 1.58 4.17
C ASP A 192 -8.56 0.71 4.41
N LYS A 193 -9.72 1.17 3.97
CA LYS A 193 -11.00 0.44 4.03
C LYS A 193 -11.20 -0.48 2.82
N ALA A 194 -10.33 -0.41 1.83
CA ALA A 194 -10.35 -1.22 0.62
C ALA A 194 -9.91 -2.68 0.89
N GLU A 195 -9.15 -2.91 1.95
CA GLU A 195 -8.69 -4.25 2.29
C GLU A 195 -9.86 -5.17 2.67
N GLY A 196 -9.80 -6.43 2.21
CA GLY A 196 -10.88 -7.41 2.41
C GLY A 196 -12.01 -7.36 1.37
N LEU A 197 -12.03 -6.36 0.48
CA LEU A 197 -12.97 -6.31 -0.64
C LEU A 197 -12.44 -7.06 -1.87
N SER A 198 -13.33 -7.69 -2.64
CA SER A 198 -12.96 -8.32 -3.91
C SER A 198 -12.98 -7.32 -5.06
N TYR A 199 -12.02 -7.43 -5.98
CA TYR A 199 -11.89 -6.57 -7.15
C TYR A 199 -11.88 -7.41 -8.44
N SER A 200 -12.41 -6.84 -9.52
CA SER A 200 -12.38 -7.44 -10.85
C SER A 200 -11.87 -6.45 -11.88
N TYR A 201 -11.08 -6.94 -12.83
CA TYR A 201 -10.57 -6.19 -13.97
C TYR A 201 -10.89 -6.94 -15.26
N TRP A 202 -11.41 -6.24 -16.25
CA TRP A 202 -11.59 -6.76 -17.60
C TRP A 202 -10.46 -6.26 -18.50
N PRO A 203 -9.60 -7.15 -19.03
CA PRO A 203 -8.51 -6.79 -19.95
C PRO A 203 -8.96 -6.02 -21.19
N SER A 204 -10.21 -6.20 -21.60
CA SER A 204 -10.84 -5.47 -22.70
C SER A 204 -11.09 -3.97 -22.40
N GLY A 205 -10.94 -3.54 -21.14
CA GLY A 205 -11.26 -2.19 -20.68
C GLY A 205 -12.75 -1.96 -20.45
N LYS A 206 -13.61 -2.95 -20.76
CA LYS A 206 -15.06 -2.85 -20.61
C LYS A 206 -15.61 -3.95 -19.72
N GLU A 207 -16.30 -3.54 -18.67
CA GLU A 207 -16.95 -4.47 -17.75
C GLU A 207 -17.94 -5.38 -18.49
N GLY A 208 -17.82 -6.69 -18.25
CA GLY A 208 -18.65 -7.72 -18.87
C GLY A 208 -18.19 -8.20 -20.25
N GLU A 209 -17.21 -7.56 -20.88
CA GLU A 209 -16.64 -8.04 -22.15
C GLU A 209 -15.46 -8.99 -21.88
N GLY A 210 -15.74 -10.30 -21.85
CA GLY A 210 -14.77 -11.37 -21.61
C GLY A 210 -14.65 -11.78 -20.13
N ASP A 211 -13.67 -12.63 -19.82
CA ASP A 211 -13.45 -13.11 -18.46
C ASP A 211 -12.66 -12.10 -17.62
N PRO A 212 -13.16 -11.73 -16.42
CA PRO A 212 -12.42 -10.84 -15.53
C PRO A 212 -11.25 -11.54 -14.86
N ILE A 213 -10.17 -10.79 -14.67
CA ILE A 213 -9.15 -11.08 -13.67
C ILE A 213 -9.69 -10.67 -12.31
N LYS A 214 -9.73 -11.62 -11.36
CA LYS A 214 -10.28 -11.41 -10.02
C LYS A 214 -9.17 -11.32 -8.98
N PHE A 215 -9.30 -10.38 -8.07
CA PHE A 215 -8.42 -10.20 -6.93
C PHE A 215 -9.23 -10.29 -5.63
N ALA A 216 -8.70 -11.05 -4.67
CA ALA A 216 -9.39 -11.31 -3.40
C ALA A 216 -9.33 -10.14 -2.40
N SER A 217 -8.44 -9.17 -2.63
CA SER A 217 -8.24 -8.00 -1.76
C SER A 217 -7.53 -6.87 -2.51
N ALA A 218 -7.58 -5.66 -1.96
CA ALA A 218 -6.80 -4.52 -2.45
C ALA A 218 -5.29 -4.79 -2.41
N SER A 219 -4.78 -5.44 -1.35
CA SER A 219 -3.39 -5.89 -1.28
C SER A 219 -2.99 -6.84 -2.42
N LYS A 220 -3.90 -7.71 -2.90
CA LYS A 220 -3.63 -8.57 -4.07
C LYS A 220 -3.57 -7.77 -5.36
N VAL A 221 -4.49 -6.82 -5.57
CA VAL A 221 -4.42 -5.90 -6.72
C VAL A 221 -3.10 -5.13 -6.70
N LEU A 222 -2.73 -4.58 -5.54
CA LEU A 222 -1.49 -3.82 -5.36
C LEU A 222 -0.26 -4.65 -5.73
N MET A 223 -0.10 -5.83 -5.12
CA MET A 223 1.10 -6.65 -5.26
C MET A 223 1.20 -7.35 -6.62
N GLN A 224 0.07 -7.74 -7.22
CA GLN A 224 0.05 -8.54 -8.45
C GLN A 224 -0.13 -7.72 -9.71
N TYR A 225 -0.63 -6.49 -9.60
CA TYR A 225 -0.91 -5.65 -10.76
C TYR A 225 -0.26 -4.27 -10.64
N VAL A 226 -0.56 -3.50 -9.60
CA VAL A 226 -0.16 -2.08 -9.54
C VAL A 226 1.35 -1.93 -9.39
N TYR A 227 1.98 -2.58 -8.42
CA TYR A 227 3.44 -2.47 -8.22
C TYR A 227 4.25 -3.01 -9.40
N PRO A 228 3.96 -4.20 -9.97
CA PRO A 228 4.67 -4.66 -11.16
C PRO A 228 4.62 -3.64 -12.29
N ASN A 229 3.45 -3.06 -12.58
CA ASN A 229 3.32 -2.02 -13.60
C ASN A 229 4.07 -0.74 -13.23
N PHE A 230 3.86 -0.20 -12.02
CA PHE A 230 4.51 1.03 -11.55
C PHE A 230 6.04 0.94 -11.68
N PHE A 231 6.65 -0.11 -11.13
CA PHE A 231 8.10 -0.26 -11.16
C PHE A 231 8.64 -0.62 -12.54
N PHE A 232 7.87 -1.35 -13.36
CA PHE A 232 8.23 -1.61 -14.76
C PHE A 232 8.35 -0.30 -15.54
N HIS A 233 7.32 0.55 -15.48
CA HIS A 233 7.31 1.82 -16.20
C HIS A 233 8.35 2.81 -15.67
N MET A 234 8.53 2.87 -14.34
CA MET A 234 9.56 3.73 -13.74
C MET A 234 10.97 3.31 -14.15
N THR A 235 11.25 1.99 -14.14
CA THR A 235 12.54 1.46 -14.59
C THR A 235 12.74 1.68 -16.08
N THR A 236 11.70 1.50 -16.88
CA THR A 236 11.74 1.74 -18.33
C THR A 236 12.03 3.21 -18.65
N ALA A 237 11.39 4.16 -17.96
CA ALA A 237 11.67 5.59 -18.11
C ALA A 237 13.12 5.93 -17.78
N TYR A 238 13.63 5.38 -16.66
CA TYR A 238 15.02 5.50 -16.27
C TYR A 238 15.97 4.92 -17.34
N ASP A 239 15.67 3.74 -17.85
CA ASP A 239 16.49 3.03 -18.82
C ASP A 239 16.50 3.72 -20.18
N ILE A 240 15.39 4.32 -20.63
CA ILE A 240 15.34 5.13 -21.85
C ILE A 240 16.33 6.29 -21.74
N CYS A 241 16.26 7.07 -20.66
CA CYS A 241 17.18 8.20 -20.44
C CYS A 241 18.63 7.72 -20.37
N ARG A 242 18.91 6.65 -19.62
CA ARG A 242 20.26 6.11 -19.46
C ARG A 242 20.81 5.55 -20.77
N HIS A 243 20.00 4.84 -21.54
CA HIS A 243 20.36 4.28 -22.84
C HIS A 243 20.70 5.37 -23.86
N LYS A 244 20.02 6.52 -23.79
CA LYS A 244 20.27 7.68 -24.66
C LYS A 244 21.45 8.55 -24.24
N GLY A 245 22.15 8.19 -23.14
CA GLY A 245 23.42 8.81 -22.74
C GLY A 245 23.33 9.73 -21.54
N VAL A 246 22.16 9.91 -20.92
CA VAL A 246 22.04 10.67 -19.67
C VAL A 246 22.87 9.96 -18.58
N PRO A 247 23.76 10.65 -17.85
CA PRO A 247 24.69 10.03 -16.89
C PRO A 247 23.99 9.68 -15.57
N LEU A 248 23.04 8.74 -15.64
CA LEU A 248 22.28 8.24 -14.50
C LEU A 248 23.03 7.10 -13.80
N THR A 249 22.89 7.05 -12.49
CA THR A 249 23.39 6.02 -11.58
C THR A 249 22.21 5.34 -10.87
N LYS A 250 22.47 4.24 -10.17
CA LYS A 250 21.40 3.59 -9.39
C LYS A 250 20.91 4.46 -8.22
N PHE A 251 21.72 5.40 -7.75
CA PHE A 251 21.32 6.37 -6.74
C PHE A 251 20.30 7.36 -7.26
N ASP A 252 20.32 7.70 -8.56
CA ASP A 252 19.29 8.55 -9.15
C ASP A 252 17.90 7.87 -9.08
N PHE A 253 17.85 6.54 -9.20
CA PHE A 253 16.62 5.76 -9.07
C PHE A 253 16.21 5.53 -7.60
N LEU A 254 17.17 5.27 -6.72
CA LEU A 254 16.89 4.88 -5.33
C LEU A 254 16.81 6.05 -4.36
N LEU A 255 17.73 7.02 -4.42
CA LEU A 255 18.01 7.96 -3.32
C LEU A 255 17.88 9.43 -3.71
N SER A 256 17.43 9.73 -4.93
CA SER A 256 17.21 11.11 -5.36
C SER A 256 16.28 11.89 -4.42
N ALA A 257 15.31 11.23 -3.79
CA ALA A 257 14.44 11.83 -2.77
C ALA A 257 15.08 11.99 -1.38
N GLY A 258 16.31 11.54 -1.15
CA GLY A 258 16.98 11.48 0.15
C GLY A 258 17.37 10.04 0.57
N MET A 259 18.22 9.91 1.59
CA MET A 259 18.52 8.61 2.22
C MET A 259 17.29 8.02 2.90
N PHE A 260 17.25 6.68 3.01
CA PHE A 260 16.24 5.99 3.83
C PHE A 260 16.29 6.55 5.25
N ALA A 261 15.27 7.29 5.65
CA ALA A 261 15.07 7.77 7.02
C ALA A 261 14.20 6.76 7.78
#